data_AF-A0A9D6WK27-F1
#
_entry.id   AF-A0A9D6WK27-F1
#
_cell.length_a   1.000
_cell.length_b   1.000
_cell.length_c   1.000
_cell.angle_alpha   90.00
_cell.angle_beta   90.00
_cell.angle_gamma   90.00
#
_symmetry.space_group_name_H-M   'P 1'
#
loop_
_entity.id
_entity.type
_entity.pdbx_description
1 polymer ?
#
loop_
_entity_poly.entity_id
_entity_poly.type
_entity_poly.pdbx_seq_one_letter_code
_entity_poly.pdbx_strand_id
1 'polypeptide(L)'
;MFEYDKNFSLLSPKRIILIVFLLVLVLLILPNARALYEGILYYVRPMIFPDAFKPVNRAGRYAAVYDLVQLRNAERVEYLRRHLTSRNIAFEEIAIPNSPFPNLFVRSKTTAPLTIYSAHYDKLYDDANYQGASDNTAALAVLLAAIDNLARSFD
;
A
#
# COMPACT_ATOMS: atom_id res chain seq x y z
N MET A 1 17.36 3.33 67.59
CA MET A 1 18.09 4.14 66.59
C MET A 1 17.93 3.39 65.28
N PHE A 2 17.06 3.87 64.38
CA PHE A 2 16.73 3.16 63.15
C PHE A 2 17.87 3.36 62.14
N GLU A 3 18.60 2.29 61.81
CA GLU A 3 19.49 2.26 60.66
C GLU A 3 18.64 2.29 59.39
N TYR A 4 18.62 3.46 58.76
CA TYR A 4 18.03 3.66 57.45
C TYR A 4 19.00 3.04 56.43
N ASP A 5 18.72 1.81 56.01
CA ASP A 5 19.44 1.10 54.97
C ASP A 5 19.22 1.82 53.62
N LYS A 6 20.07 2.80 53.34
CA LYS A 6 20.10 3.56 52.07
C LYS A 6 20.76 2.73 50.98
N ASN A 7 20.18 1.59 50.66
CA ASN A 7 20.50 0.85 49.44
C ASN A 7 19.44 1.11 48.35
N PHE A 8 19.13 2.39 48.12
CA PHE A 8 18.59 2.80 46.82
C PHE A 8 19.74 2.75 45.82
N SER A 9 20.01 1.56 45.29
CA SER A 9 20.90 1.34 44.16
C SER A 9 20.41 2.19 42.99
N LEU A 10 20.98 3.39 42.83
CA LEU A 10 20.84 4.21 41.64
C LEU A 10 21.18 3.35 40.44
N LEU A 11 20.21 3.15 39.55
CA LEU A 11 20.39 2.40 38.30
C LEU A 11 21.68 2.90 37.61
N SER A 12 22.58 1.98 37.26
CA SER A 12 23.80 2.36 36.54
C SER A 12 23.45 3.19 35.30
N PRO A 13 24.27 4.18 34.89
CA PRO A 13 23.99 5.03 33.73
C PRO A 13 23.63 4.25 32.46
N LYS A 14 24.25 3.08 32.24
CA LYS A 14 23.93 2.17 31.13
C LYS A 14 22.48 1.66 31.15
N ARG A 15 21.95 1.36 32.35
CA ARG A 15 20.55 0.93 32.55
C ARG A 15 19.59 2.08 32.29
N ILE A 16 19.93 3.29 32.72
CA ILE A 16 19.10 4.49 32.47
C ILE A 16 19.01 4.75 30.96
N ILE A 17 20.15 4.73 30.25
CA ILE A 17 20.19 4.92 28.79
C ILE A 17 19.34 3.85 28.07
N LEU A 18 19.46 2.58 28.47
CA LEU A 18 18.67 1.50 27.90
C LEU A 18 17.16 1.70 28.14
N ILE A 19 16.76 2.09 29.34
CA ILE A 19 15.34 2.34 29.67
C ILE A 19 14.80 3.50 28.83
N VAL A 20 15.53 4.60 28.73
CA VAL A 20 15.13 5.75 27.90
C VAL A 20 15.02 5.34 26.44
N PHE A 21 15.98 4.59 25.91
CA PHE A 21 15.94 4.08 24.54
C PHE A 21 14.71 3.19 24.30
N LEU A 22 14.41 2.26 25.21
CA LEU A 22 13.23 1.40 25.11
C LEU A 22 11.93 2.20 25.19
N LEU A 23 11.85 3.21 26.07
CA LEU A 23 10.68 4.08 26.17
C LEU A 23 10.44 4.87 24.88
N VAL A 24 11.50 5.42 24.29
CA VAL A 24 11.43 6.11 22.99
C VAL A 24 10.96 5.13 21.91
N LEU A 25 11.53 3.93 21.85
CA LEU A 25 11.13 2.91 20.90
C LEU A 25 9.64 2.53 21.06
N VAL A 26 9.17 2.34 22.28
CA VAL A 26 7.77 2.05 22.61
C VAL A 26 6.86 3.20 22.15
N LEU A 27 7.23 4.45 22.42
CA LEU A 27 6.45 5.63 21.99
C LEU A 27 6.38 5.77 20.46
N LEU A 28 7.40 5.32 19.72
CA LEU A 28 7.40 5.31 18.26
C LEU A 28 6.59 4.13 17.68
N ILE A 29 6.66 2.97 18.33
CA ILE A 29 6.00 1.75 17.87
C ILE A 29 4.50 1.77 18.19
N LEU A 30 4.08 2.20 19.39
CA LEU A 30 2.68 2.11 19.83
C LEU A 30 1.67 2.73 18.86
N PRO A 31 1.88 3.97 18.36
CA PRO A 31 0.98 4.59 17.38
C PRO A 31 0.87 3.77 16.09
N ASN A 32 1.90 3.01 15.75
CA ASN A 32 2.01 2.20 14.55
C ASN A 32 1.89 0.69 14.83
N ALA A 33 1.52 0.27 16.04
CA ALA A 33 1.58 -1.12 16.46
C ALA A 33 0.70 -2.01 15.59
N ARG A 34 -0.43 -1.47 15.13
CA ARG A 34 -1.31 -2.13 14.17
C ARG A 34 -0.65 -2.34 12.80
N ALA A 35 -0.02 -1.30 12.25
CA ALA A 35 0.69 -1.40 10.98
C ALA A 35 1.89 -2.36 11.07
N LEU A 36 2.63 -2.33 12.19
CA LEU A 36 3.70 -3.28 12.47
C LEU A 36 3.18 -4.71 12.56
N TYR A 37 2.07 -4.93 13.27
CA TYR A 37 1.41 -6.23 13.37
C TYR A 37 0.93 -6.74 12.01
N GLU A 38 0.25 -5.90 11.21
CA GLU A 38 -0.22 -6.26 9.87
C GLU A 38 0.96 -6.55 8.93
N GLY A 39 2.05 -5.79 9.02
CA GLY A 39 3.27 -6.01 8.24
C GLY A 39 3.97 -7.32 8.62
N ILE A 40 4.16 -7.60 9.91
CA ILE A 40 4.72 -8.88 10.38
C ILE A 40 3.84 -10.04 9.93
N LEU A 41 2.52 -9.93 10.12
CA LEU A 41 1.59 -10.97 9.68
C LEU A 41 1.65 -11.16 8.17
N TYR A 42 1.78 -10.12 7.37
CA TYR A 42 1.90 -10.24 5.92
C TYR A 42 3.04 -11.19 5.52
N TYR A 43 4.20 -11.07 6.15
CA TYR A 43 5.37 -11.91 5.86
C TYR A 43 5.31 -13.30 6.49
N VAL A 44 4.72 -13.43 7.69
CA VAL A 44 4.72 -14.70 8.45
C VAL A 44 3.50 -15.58 8.12
N ARG A 45 2.40 -14.99 7.65
CA ARG A 45 1.17 -15.71 7.27
C ARG A 45 1.39 -16.83 6.24
N PRO A 46 2.25 -16.70 5.21
CA PRO A 46 2.64 -17.81 4.33
C PRO A 46 3.23 -19.01 5.05
N MET A 47 3.98 -18.77 6.13
CA MET A 47 4.62 -19.84 6.90
C MET A 47 3.63 -20.52 7.84
N ILE A 48 2.72 -19.75 8.46
CA ILE A 48 1.74 -20.28 9.42
C ILE A 48 0.55 -20.96 8.69
N PHE A 49 0.14 -20.42 7.55
CA PHE A 49 -1.04 -20.87 6.81
C PHE A 49 -0.71 -21.11 5.33
N PRO A 50 0.13 -22.10 4.99
CA PRO A 50 0.57 -22.34 3.62
C PRO A 50 -0.60 -22.63 2.67
N ASP A 51 -1.63 -23.36 3.15
CA ASP A 51 -2.81 -23.72 2.34
C ASP A 51 -3.82 -22.57 2.16
N ALA A 52 -3.66 -21.47 2.89
CA ALA A 52 -4.50 -20.28 2.73
C ALA A 52 -4.14 -19.47 1.47
N PHE A 53 -3.02 -19.79 0.80
CA PHE A 53 -2.56 -19.09 -0.39
C PHE A 53 -3.23 -19.63 -1.63
N LYS A 54 -4.35 -19.01 -1.98
CA LYS A 54 -4.96 -19.18 -3.30
C LYS A 54 -4.47 -18.04 -4.19
N PRO A 55 -3.87 -18.34 -5.36
CA PRO A 55 -3.54 -17.30 -6.32
C PRO A 55 -4.80 -16.55 -6.71
N VAL A 56 -4.64 -15.29 -7.08
CA VAL A 56 -5.73 -14.53 -7.69
C VAL A 56 -6.22 -15.29 -8.92
N ASN A 57 -7.55 -15.40 -9.09
CA ASN A 57 -8.08 -16.06 -10.27
C ASN A 57 -7.72 -15.23 -11.53
N ARG A 58 -6.99 -15.85 -12.48
CA ARG A 58 -6.58 -15.23 -13.75
C ARG A 58 -7.73 -14.82 -14.65
N ALA A 59 -8.91 -15.42 -14.46
CA ALA A 59 -10.14 -15.04 -15.15
C ALA A 59 -11.09 -14.23 -14.24
N GLY A 60 -10.63 -13.82 -13.05
CA GLY A 60 -11.44 -13.13 -12.05
C GLY A 60 -11.36 -11.61 -12.13
N ARG A 61 -12.09 -10.95 -11.22
CA ARG A 61 -12.18 -9.48 -11.15
C ARG A 61 -10.85 -8.74 -10.93
N TYR A 62 -9.82 -9.45 -10.49
CA TYR A 62 -8.49 -8.91 -10.21
C TYR A 62 -7.44 -9.38 -11.23
N ALA A 63 -7.87 -9.95 -12.36
CA ALA A 63 -6.99 -10.50 -13.40
C ALA A 63 -5.96 -9.49 -13.91
N ALA A 64 -6.29 -8.19 -13.92
CA ALA A 64 -5.41 -7.11 -14.34
C ALA A 64 -4.05 -7.10 -13.62
N VAL A 65 -3.96 -7.68 -12.41
CA VAL A 65 -2.68 -7.83 -11.69
C VAL A 65 -1.66 -8.61 -12.53
N TYR A 66 -2.08 -9.63 -13.28
CA TYR A 66 -1.19 -10.48 -14.07
C TYR A 66 -0.63 -9.76 -15.29
N ASP A 67 -1.43 -8.92 -15.92
CA ASP A 67 -1.00 -8.12 -17.05
C ASP A 67 -0.04 -7.02 -16.56
N LEU A 68 -0.47 -6.25 -15.55
CA LEU A 68 0.27 -5.09 -15.05
C LEU A 68 1.68 -5.43 -14.53
N VAL A 69 1.88 -6.57 -13.85
CA VAL A 69 3.22 -6.92 -13.31
C VAL A 69 4.28 -7.10 -14.41
N GLN A 70 3.89 -7.51 -15.61
CA GLN A 70 4.80 -7.76 -16.73
C GLN A 70 5.16 -6.48 -17.50
N LEU A 71 4.39 -5.41 -17.33
CA LEU A 71 4.49 -4.19 -18.13
C LEU A 71 5.49 -3.19 -17.54
N ARG A 72 6.15 -2.43 -18.40
CA ARG A 72 6.95 -1.24 -18.05
C ARG A 72 6.06 -0.04 -17.76
N ASN A 73 6.59 1.01 -17.14
CA ASN A 73 5.81 2.17 -16.68
C ASN A 73 5.02 2.86 -17.81
N ALA A 74 5.65 3.01 -18.98
CA ALA A 74 4.98 3.56 -20.17
C ALA A 74 3.82 2.67 -20.65
N GLU A 75 3.99 1.35 -20.61
CA GLU A 75 2.97 0.40 -21.03
C GLU A 75 1.85 0.29 -19.99
N ARG A 76 2.16 0.50 -18.71
CA ARG A 76 1.18 0.50 -17.61
C ARG A 76 0.23 1.68 -17.73
N VAL A 77 0.73 2.90 -17.99
CA VAL A 77 -0.17 4.04 -18.20
C VAL A 77 -1.07 3.83 -19.43
N GLU A 78 -0.53 3.25 -20.51
CA GLU A 78 -1.31 2.96 -21.71
C GLU A 78 -2.33 1.83 -21.50
N TYR A 79 -1.98 0.81 -20.71
CA TYR A 79 -2.93 -0.21 -20.28
C TYR A 79 -4.10 0.43 -19.52
N LEU A 80 -3.82 1.34 -18.60
CA LEU A 80 -4.86 2.01 -17.80
C LEU A 80 -5.78 2.89 -18.67
N ARG A 81 -5.21 3.67 -19.59
CA ARG A 81 -5.99 4.46 -20.56
C ARG A 81 -6.94 3.56 -21.34
N ARG A 82 -6.43 2.50 -21.96
CA ARG A 82 -7.24 1.54 -22.71
C ARG A 82 -8.31 0.88 -21.84
N HIS A 83 -7.97 0.51 -20.61
CA HIS A 83 -8.93 -0.08 -19.66
C HIS A 83 -10.11 0.87 -19.39
N LEU A 84 -9.83 2.14 -19.09
CA LEU A 84 -10.85 3.16 -18.81
C LEU A 84 -11.67 3.48 -20.07
N THR A 85 -11.02 3.73 -21.21
CA THR A 85 -11.69 4.03 -22.47
C THR A 85 -12.57 2.88 -22.95
N SER A 86 -12.12 1.63 -22.85
CA SER A 86 -12.91 0.45 -23.26
C SER A 86 -14.21 0.26 -22.45
N ARG A 87 -14.32 0.94 -21.31
CA ARG A 87 -15.49 0.91 -20.42
C ARG A 87 -16.29 2.22 -20.45
N ASN A 88 -15.97 3.12 -21.37
CA ASN A 88 -16.56 4.46 -21.46
C ASN A 88 -16.40 5.29 -20.18
N ILE A 89 -15.32 5.07 -19.43
CA ILE A 89 -15.04 5.82 -18.21
C ILE A 89 -14.20 7.05 -18.58
N ALA A 90 -14.77 8.24 -18.36
CA ALA A 90 -14.06 9.48 -18.55
C ALA A 90 -12.95 9.66 -17.51
N PHE A 91 -11.79 10.15 -17.96
CA PHE A 91 -10.67 10.48 -17.09
C PHE A 91 -9.97 11.74 -17.58
N GLU A 92 -9.34 12.45 -16.65
CA GLU A 92 -8.49 13.60 -16.91
C GLU A 92 -7.04 13.23 -16.67
N GLU A 93 -6.14 13.69 -17.54
CA GLU A 93 -4.70 13.55 -17.33
C GLU A 93 -4.15 14.78 -16.63
N ILE A 94 -3.56 14.58 -15.45
CA ILE A 94 -2.96 15.65 -14.66
C ILE A 94 -1.44 15.48 -14.72
N ALA A 95 -0.74 16.43 -15.34
CA ALA A 95 0.71 16.39 -15.43
C ALA A 95 1.37 16.43 -14.04
N ILE A 96 2.43 15.66 -13.87
CA ILE A 96 3.25 15.64 -12.65
C ILE A 96 4.57 16.36 -12.96
N PRO A 97 4.97 17.40 -12.19
CA PRO A 97 6.24 18.08 -12.40
C PRO A 97 7.42 17.09 -12.39
N ASN A 98 8.28 17.17 -13.41
CA ASN A 98 9.47 16.33 -13.57
C ASN A 98 9.20 14.82 -13.75
N SER A 99 7.98 14.43 -14.12
CA SER A 99 7.65 13.05 -14.49
C SER A 99 7.25 12.97 -15.96
N PRO A 100 7.70 11.95 -16.71
CA PRO A 100 7.21 11.70 -18.06
C PRO A 100 5.80 11.08 -18.08
N PHE A 101 5.26 10.68 -16.92
CA PHE A 101 3.98 10.00 -16.80
C PHE A 101 2.96 10.83 -16.00
N PRO A 102 1.70 10.96 -16.47
CA PRO A 102 0.66 11.77 -15.84
C PRO A 102 -0.09 11.00 -14.75
N ASN A 103 -0.74 11.70 -13.83
CA ASN A 103 -1.82 11.12 -13.04
C ASN A 103 -3.07 10.92 -13.91
N LEU A 104 -3.78 9.81 -13.73
CA LEU A 104 -5.09 9.58 -14.34
C LEU A 104 -6.17 9.83 -13.28
N PHE A 105 -6.97 10.87 -13.46
CA PHE A 105 -8.02 11.24 -12.51
C PHE A 105 -9.38 10.81 -13.04
N VAL A 106 -10.04 9.90 -12.31
CA VAL A 106 -11.39 9.41 -12.62
C VAL A 106 -12.36 10.02 -11.60
N ARG A 107 -13.41 10.68 -12.09
CA ARG A 107 -14.37 11.39 -11.24
C ARG A 107 -15.80 10.90 -11.48
N SER A 108 -16.52 10.62 -10.40
CA SER A 108 -17.98 10.46 -10.43
C SER A 108 -18.68 11.82 -10.57
N LYS A 109 -19.80 11.87 -11.29
CA LYS A 109 -20.63 13.07 -11.45
C LYS A 109 -21.38 13.51 -10.17
N THR A 110 -21.19 12.82 -9.05
CA THR A 110 -21.89 13.14 -7.80
C THR A 110 -21.53 14.51 -7.22
N THR A 111 -22.49 15.13 -6.54
CA THR A 111 -22.34 16.38 -5.77
C THR A 111 -22.10 16.13 -4.27
N ALA A 112 -22.11 14.87 -3.84
CA ALA A 112 -21.82 14.48 -2.46
C ALA A 112 -20.34 14.68 -2.10
N PRO A 113 -19.98 14.68 -0.80
CA PRO A 113 -18.58 14.69 -0.36
C PRO A 113 -17.77 13.59 -1.05
N LEU A 114 -16.64 13.98 -1.63
CA LEU A 114 -15.80 13.08 -2.41
C LEU A 114 -14.85 12.30 -1.50
N THR A 115 -14.77 10.99 -1.72
CA THR A 115 -13.70 10.15 -1.18
C THR A 115 -12.71 9.87 -2.30
N ILE A 116 -11.43 10.16 -2.07
CA ILE A 116 -10.36 9.90 -3.04
C ILE A 116 -9.75 8.54 -2.71
N TYR A 117 -9.75 7.66 -3.71
CA TYR A 117 -8.98 6.43 -3.71
C TYR A 117 -7.81 6.60 -4.68
N SER A 118 -6.60 6.22 -4.25
CA SER A 118 -5.40 6.35 -5.06
C SER A 118 -4.54 5.10 -4.99
N ALA A 119 -3.87 4.82 -6.11
CA ALA A 119 -2.78 3.87 -6.23
C ALA A 119 -1.81 4.46 -7.25
N HIS A 120 -0.51 4.24 -7.07
CA HIS A 120 0.47 4.60 -8.08
C HIS A 120 0.69 3.41 -9.02
N TYR A 121 0.84 3.69 -10.31
CA TYR A 121 1.00 2.66 -11.31
C TYR A 121 2.45 2.46 -11.72
N ASP A 122 3.36 3.36 -11.36
CA ASP A 122 4.77 3.21 -11.66
C ASP A 122 5.42 2.13 -10.79
N LYS A 123 6.49 1.55 -11.32
CA LYS A 123 7.42 0.67 -10.64
C LYS A 123 8.70 1.44 -10.36
N LEU A 124 9.26 1.21 -9.17
CA LEU A 124 10.57 1.74 -8.80
C LEU A 124 11.65 1.35 -9.81
N TYR A 125 11.66 0.07 -10.21
CA TYR A 125 12.51 -0.43 -11.28
C TYR A 125 11.66 -0.67 -12.52
N ASP A 126 11.89 0.13 -13.56
CA ASP A 126 11.16 0.04 -14.83
C ASP A 126 11.64 -1.13 -15.71
N ASP A 127 11.49 -2.34 -15.17
CA ASP A 127 11.93 -3.61 -15.73
C ASP A 127 10.78 -4.63 -15.66
N ALA A 128 10.58 -5.42 -16.72
CA ALA A 128 9.54 -6.45 -16.78
C ALA A 128 9.75 -7.58 -15.75
N ASN A 129 11.00 -7.85 -15.37
CA ASN A 129 11.35 -8.85 -14.36
C ASN A 129 11.10 -8.36 -12.93
N TYR A 130 11.05 -7.04 -12.72
CA TYR A 130 10.63 -6.47 -11.45
C TYR A 130 9.10 -6.34 -11.44
N GLN A 131 8.44 -7.20 -10.66
CA GLN A 131 6.99 -7.30 -10.69
C GLN A 131 6.28 -6.15 -9.96
N GLY A 132 6.88 -5.58 -8.91
CA GLY A 132 6.21 -4.56 -8.07
C GLY A 132 4.81 -5.02 -7.62
N ALA A 133 4.65 -6.30 -7.29
CA ALA A 133 3.33 -6.93 -7.15
C ALA A 133 2.57 -6.36 -5.96
N SER A 134 3.22 -6.28 -4.79
CA SER A 134 2.64 -5.68 -3.59
C SER A 134 2.71 -4.14 -3.61
N ASP A 135 3.74 -3.58 -4.25
CA ASP A 135 4.01 -2.15 -4.30
C ASP A 135 4.12 -1.70 -5.78
N ASN A 136 3.04 -1.25 -6.42
CA ASN A 136 1.66 -1.15 -5.90
C ASN A 136 0.63 -1.75 -6.86
N THR A 137 1.06 -2.76 -7.62
CA THR A 137 0.25 -3.38 -8.68
C THR A 137 -1.03 -4.04 -8.13
N ALA A 138 -0.97 -4.62 -6.94
CA ALA A 138 -2.13 -5.21 -6.28
C ALA A 138 -3.21 -4.16 -5.97
N ALA A 139 -2.85 -3.00 -5.38
CA ALA A 139 -3.83 -1.96 -5.09
C ALA A 139 -4.40 -1.36 -6.38
N LEU A 140 -3.57 -1.20 -7.42
CA LEU A 140 -4.03 -0.76 -8.73
C LEU A 140 -5.06 -1.72 -9.33
N ALA A 141 -4.82 -3.04 -9.27
CA ALA A 141 -5.78 -4.04 -9.74
C ALA A 141 -7.08 -4.02 -8.92
N VAL A 142 -7.01 -3.79 -7.60
CA VAL A 142 -8.20 -3.60 -6.75
C VAL A 142 -8.96 -2.33 -7.13
N LEU A 143 -8.25 -1.23 -7.38
CA LEU A 143 -8.85 0.04 -7.77
C LEU A 143 -9.54 -0.05 -9.13
N LEU A 144 -8.93 -0.70 -10.12
CA LEU A 144 -9.57 -1.00 -11.40
C LEU A 144 -10.83 -1.83 -11.24
N ALA A 145 -10.80 -2.87 -10.40
CA ALA A 145 -11.99 -3.67 -10.12
C ALA A 145 -13.08 -2.85 -9.41
N ALA A 146 -12.70 -1.92 -8.52
CA ALA A 146 -13.65 -1.02 -7.86
C ALA A 146 -14.27 -0.04 -8.86
N ILE A 147 -13.46 0.55 -9.74
CA ILE A 147 -13.91 1.41 -10.83
C ILE A 147 -14.89 0.66 -11.73
N ASP A 148 -14.58 -0.58 -12.14
CA ASP A 148 -15.46 -1.40 -12.99
C ASP A 148 -16.84 -1.64 -12.32
N ASN A 149 -16.86 -1.84 -11.00
CA ASN A 149 -18.11 -2.01 -10.25
C ASN A 149 -18.88 -0.69 -10.09
N LEU A 150 -18.16 0.43 -9.90
CA LEU A 150 -18.73 1.75 -9.68
C LEU A 150 -19.09 2.48 -10.97
N ALA A 151 -18.57 2.08 -12.13
CA ALA A 151 -18.81 2.74 -13.40
C ALA A 151 -20.30 2.87 -13.74
N ARG A 152 -21.13 1.90 -13.30
CA ARG A 152 -22.60 1.97 -13.41
C ARG A 152 -23.25 3.12 -12.65
N SER A 153 -22.52 3.73 -11.71
CA SER A 153 -22.94 4.87 -10.89
C SER A 153 -22.25 6.18 -11.29
N PHE A 154 -21.41 6.17 -12.32
CA PHE A 154 -20.72 7.36 -12.83
C PHE A 154 -21.50 8.05 -13.97
N ASP A 155 -22.50 7.36 -14.53
CA ASP A 155 -23.47 7.91 -15.48
C ASP A 155 -24.48 8.83 -14.80
#